data_AF-I3R577-F1
#
_entry.id   AF-I3R577-F1
#
_cell.length_a   1.000
_cell.length_b   1.000
_cell.length_c   1.000
_cell.angle_alpha   90.00
_cell.angle_beta   90.00
_cell.angle_gamma   90.00
#
_symmetry.space_group_name_H-M   'P 1'
#
loop_
_entity.id
_entity.type
_entity.pdbx_description
1 polymer ?
#
loop_
_entity_poly.entity_id
_entity_poly.type
_entity_poly.pdbx_seq_one_letter_code
_entity_poly.pdbx_strand_id
1 'polypeptide(L)'
;MSDEGDRATVQTYLPAHQKAIWKDHADRLGMSQSEFVRTMVQAGRADFEVPSKGDETAVTPGVEGGETGLQNDHSNHTHSPRNNGRLEDRVIETLATDSHHSWDDLVSALTDDIEDRLESTLQELQSSGRVVYSGRHGGYTLAEDDGR
;
A
#
# COMPACT_ATOMS: atom_id res chain seq x y z
N MET A 1 -20.44 -30.07 -9.06
CA MET A 1 -20.77 -28.71 -9.56
C MET A 1 -19.66 -27.81 -9.06
N SER A 2 -18.68 -27.52 -9.91
CA SER A 2 -17.52 -26.72 -9.53
C SER A 2 -17.83 -25.27 -9.86
N ASP A 3 -18.09 -24.46 -8.83
CA ASP A 3 -18.09 -23.01 -8.92
C ASP A 3 -16.61 -22.57 -8.94
N GLU A 4 -15.91 -22.83 -10.04
CA GLU A 4 -14.54 -22.37 -10.28
C GLU A 4 -14.60 -21.01 -11.00
N GLY A 5 -15.43 -20.11 -10.47
CA GLY A 5 -15.84 -18.87 -11.12
C GLY A 5 -15.26 -17.64 -10.43
N ASP A 6 -14.34 -16.97 -11.13
CA ASP A 6 -13.96 -15.57 -10.95
C ASP A 6 -13.22 -15.18 -9.64
N ARG A 7 -11.94 -15.53 -9.57
CA ARG A 7 -11.01 -14.99 -8.56
C ARG A 7 -10.30 -13.74 -9.11
N ALA A 8 -10.54 -12.59 -8.49
CA ALA A 8 -9.79 -11.36 -8.78
C ALA A 8 -8.65 -11.18 -7.76
N THR A 9 -7.48 -10.71 -8.22
CA THR A 9 -6.34 -10.39 -7.34
C THR A 9 -6.51 -8.98 -6.79
N VAL A 10 -6.40 -8.82 -5.48
CA VAL A 10 -6.43 -7.51 -4.82
C VAL A 10 -5.03 -7.18 -4.32
N GLN A 11 -4.43 -6.10 -4.83
CA GLN A 11 -3.17 -5.56 -4.32
C GLN A 11 -3.43 -4.29 -3.53
N THR A 12 -2.89 -4.22 -2.31
CA THR A 12 -2.98 -3.03 -1.46
C THR A 12 -1.61 -2.74 -0.85
N TYR A 13 -1.30 -1.46 -0.68
CA TYR A 13 -0.03 -1.02 -0.10
C TYR A 13 -0.16 -0.92 1.41
N LEU A 14 0.69 -1.69 2.12
CA LEU A 14 0.74 -1.72 3.58
C LEU A 14 2.12 -1.25 4.06
N PRO A 15 2.19 -0.54 5.20
CA PRO A 15 3.46 -0.22 5.82
C PRO A 15 4.31 -1.48 6.03
N ALA A 16 5.61 -1.39 5.71
CA ALA A 16 6.50 -2.56 5.73
C ALA A 16 6.57 -3.26 7.10
N HIS A 17 6.48 -2.49 8.20
CA HIS A 17 6.47 -3.04 9.56
C HIS A 17 5.22 -3.87 9.84
N GLN A 18 4.05 -3.46 9.34
CA GLN A 18 2.78 -4.14 9.51
C GLN A 18 2.74 -5.45 8.72
N LYS A 19 3.29 -5.44 7.50
CA LYS A 19 3.48 -6.65 6.69
C LYS A 19 4.36 -7.69 7.40
N ALA A 20 5.40 -7.25 8.12
CA ALA A 20 6.29 -8.13 8.85
C ALA A 20 5.59 -8.84 10.02
N ILE A 21 4.76 -8.10 10.78
CA ILE A 21 3.96 -8.67 11.88
C ILE A 21 2.99 -9.73 11.36
N TRP A 22 2.30 -9.44 10.25
CA TRP A 22 1.37 -10.40 9.65
C TRP A 22 2.04 -11.63 9.08
N LYS A 23 3.25 -11.47 8.54
CA LYS A 23 4.05 -12.61 8.07
C LYS A 23 4.38 -13.55 9.23
N ASP A 24 4.86 -13.01 10.35
CA ASP A 24 5.15 -13.78 11.56
C ASP A 24 3.90 -14.53 12.08
N HIS A 25 2.75 -13.85 12.10
CA HIS A 25 1.49 -14.47 12.49
C HIS A 25 1.03 -15.58 11.53
N ALA A 26 1.19 -15.38 10.22
CA ALA A 26 0.87 -16.39 9.21
C ALA A 26 1.77 -17.63 9.36
N ASP A 27 3.08 -17.42 9.56
CA ASP A 27 4.06 -18.48 9.80
C ASP A 27 3.71 -19.28 11.07
N ARG A 28 3.31 -18.59 12.15
CA ARG A 28 2.86 -19.23 13.41
C ARG A 28 1.60 -20.07 13.24
N LEU A 29 0.72 -19.66 12.34
CA LEU A 29 -0.53 -20.35 12.03
C LEU A 29 -0.38 -21.38 10.89
N GLY A 30 0.83 -21.53 10.32
CA GLY A 30 1.12 -22.48 9.24
C GLY A 30 0.39 -22.18 7.92
N MET A 31 0.00 -20.93 7.71
CA MET A 31 -0.82 -20.48 6.58
C MET A 31 -0.06 -19.51 5.69
N SER A 32 -0.49 -19.42 4.43
CA SER A 32 0.12 -18.46 3.51
C SER A 32 -0.24 -17.03 3.90
N GLN A 33 0.63 -16.06 3.58
CA GLN A 33 0.37 -14.65 3.86
C GLN A 33 -0.96 -14.17 3.24
N SER A 34 -1.27 -14.61 2.02
CA SER A 34 -2.52 -14.26 1.33
C SER A 34 -3.75 -14.86 1.99
N GLU A 35 -3.63 -16.06 2.56
CA GLU A 35 -4.69 -16.74 3.31
C GLU A 35 -4.94 -16.06 4.67
N PHE A 36 -3.87 -15.70 5.38
CA PHE A 36 -3.97 -14.94 6.63
C PHE A 36 -4.65 -13.57 6.42
N VAL A 37 -4.26 -12.84 5.37
CA VAL A 37 -4.88 -11.56 5.01
C VAL A 37 -6.35 -11.75 4.64
N ARG A 38 -6.68 -12.79 3.86
CA ARG A 38 -8.06 -13.11 3.50
C ARG A 38 -8.92 -13.36 4.74
N THR A 39 -8.44 -14.16 5.70
CA THR A 39 -9.16 -14.45 6.95
C THR A 39 -9.37 -13.20 7.81
N MET A 40 -8.36 -12.33 7.97
CA MET A 40 -8.52 -11.07 8.70
C MET A 40 -9.53 -10.13 8.04
N VAL A 41 -9.47 -9.99 6.72
CA VAL A 41 -10.38 -9.10 5.97
C VAL A 41 -11.80 -9.65 6.01
N GLN A 42 -11.98 -10.96 5.89
CA GLN A 42 -13.29 -11.61 6.02
C GLN A 42 -13.86 -11.48 7.44
N ALA A 43 -13.02 -11.63 8.47
CA ALA A 43 -13.44 -11.44 9.85
C ALA A 43 -13.82 -9.97 10.15
N GLY A 44 -13.09 -8.99 9.61
CA GLY A 44 -13.42 -7.57 9.74
C GLY A 44 -14.66 -7.14 8.95
N ARG A 45 -14.97 -7.82 7.84
CA ARG A 45 -16.21 -7.61 7.07
C ARG A 45 -17.41 -8.38 7.63
N ALA A 46 -17.22 -9.46 8.38
CA ALA A 46 -18.31 -10.25 8.95
C ALA A 46 -19.19 -9.47 9.95
N ASP A 47 -18.68 -8.35 10.50
CA ASP A 47 -19.46 -7.43 11.35
C ASP A 47 -20.51 -6.62 10.55
N PHE A 48 -20.37 -6.58 9.21
CA PHE A 48 -21.30 -5.94 8.29
C PHE A 48 -21.83 -6.99 7.28
N GLU A 49 -22.97 -7.58 7.61
CA GLU A 49 -23.85 -8.40 6.74
C GLU A 49 -23.54 -9.90 6.62
N VAL A 50 -24.39 -10.73 7.26
CA VAL A 50 -24.87 -12.00 6.67
C VAL A 50 -26.33 -12.28 7.11
N PRO A 51 -27.31 -12.38 6.20
CA PRO A 51 -28.50 -13.20 6.43
C PRO A 51 -28.06 -14.68 6.42
N SER A 52 -28.13 -15.33 7.58
CA SER A 52 -27.67 -16.70 7.79
C SER A 52 -28.31 -17.70 6.83
N LYS A 53 -27.49 -18.50 6.14
CA LYS A 53 -27.91 -19.82 5.66
C LYS A 53 -26.75 -20.82 5.66
N GLY A 54 -26.72 -21.63 6.73
CA GLY A 54 -26.31 -23.04 6.68
C GLY A 54 -24.86 -23.37 7.02
N ASP A 55 -24.72 -24.21 8.05
CA ASP A 55 -23.61 -25.12 8.41
C ASP A 55 -22.39 -24.62 9.21
N GLU A 56 -22.54 -24.83 10.53
CA GLU A 56 -21.67 -25.56 11.46
C GLU A 56 -20.14 -25.31 11.55
N THR A 57 -19.79 -24.83 12.75
CA THR A 57 -18.59 -25.11 13.57
C THR A 57 -17.27 -24.40 13.24
N ALA A 58 -17.10 -23.22 13.85
CA ALA A 58 -15.83 -22.82 14.45
C ALA A 58 -16.10 -21.94 15.68
N VAL A 59 -16.14 -22.58 16.84
CA VAL A 59 -16.14 -21.91 18.14
C VAL A 59 -14.79 -21.22 18.30
N THR A 60 -14.74 -19.90 18.22
CA THR A 60 -13.60 -19.12 18.72
C THR A 60 -13.73 -18.99 20.23
N PRO A 61 -12.72 -19.35 21.03
CA PRO A 61 -12.75 -19.08 22.46
C PRO A 61 -12.68 -17.57 22.67
N GLY A 62 -13.62 -17.05 23.47
CA GLY A 62 -13.63 -15.66 23.90
C GLY A 62 -12.29 -15.29 24.57
N VAL A 63 -11.64 -14.25 24.04
CA VAL A 63 -10.64 -13.50 24.78
C VAL A 63 -11.38 -12.50 25.65
N GLU A 64 -11.44 -12.84 26.93
CA GLU A 64 -11.94 -12.01 28.02
C GLU A 64 -11.20 -10.66 28.06
N GLY A 65 -11.96 -9.63 28.43
CA GLY A 65 -11.51 -8.25 28.49
C GLY A 65 -10.29 -8.07 29.38
N GLY A 66 -9.24 -7.50 28.79
CA GLY A 66 -8.12 -6.89 29.48
C GLY A 66 -8.10 -5.41 29.14
N GLU A 67 -8.64 -4.58 30.04
CA GLU A 67 -8.47 -3.14 30.02
C GLU A 67 -6.97 -2.81 30.09
N THR A 68 -6.43 -2.23 29.02
CA THR A 68 -5.18 -1.47 29.10
C THR A 68 -5.44 -0.09 28.54
N GLY A 69 -5.67 0.84 29.47
CA GLY A 69 -5.70 2.27 29.17
C GLY A 69 -4.41 2.69 28.52
N LEU A 70 -4.50 3.09 27.26
CA LEU A 70 -3.52 3.94 26.61
C LEU A 70 -4.25 5.22 26.26
N GLN A 71 -3.87 6.26 26.99
CA GLN A 71 -4.18 7.64 26.67
C GLN A 71 -3.66 7.92 25.26
N ASN A 72 -4.57 7.92 24.29
CA ASN A 72 -4.27 8.47 22.99
C ASN A 72 -4.38 10.00 23.14
N ASP A 73 -3.28 10.62 23.58
CA ASP A 73 -2.97 11.99 23.19
C ASP A 73 -2.76 11.94 21.67
N HIS A 74 -3.86 11.96 20.93
CA HIS A 74 -3.85 12.20 19.50
C HIS A 74 -3.45 13.65 19.31
N SER A 75 -2.16 13.89 19.37
CA SER A 75 -1.54 15.05 18.77
C SER A 75 -2.02 15.06 17.32
N ASN A 76 -2.93 15.98 17.03
CA ASN A 76 -3.55 16.19 15.74
C ASN A 76 -2.41 16.49 14.74
N HIS A 77 -1.86 15.44 14.12
CA HIS A 77 -0.94 15.56 13.00
C HIS A 77 -1.74 16.24 11.91
N THR A 78 -1.59 17.55 11.85
CA THR A 78 -2.20 18.43 10.86
C THR A 78 -1.76 17.89 9.50
N HIS A 79 -2.67 17.18 8.85
CA HIS A 79 -2.56 16.83 7.44
C HIS A 79 -2.38 18.14 6.70
N SER A 80 -1.15 18.42 6.28
CA SER A 80 -0.85 19.61 5.52
C SER A 80 -1.59 19.50 4.19
N PRO A 81 -2.58 20.36 3.86
CA PRO A 81 -3.39 20.21 2.64
C PRO A 81 -2.61 20.44 1.34
N ARG A 82 -1.31 20.74 1.41
CA ARG A 82 -0.48 21.15 0.27
C ARG A 82 0.05 19.98 -0.57
N ASN A 83 0.15 18.77 -0.02
CA ASN A 83 0.64 17.60 -0.75
C ASN A 83 -0.49 16.80 -1.44
N ASN A 84 -1.70 16.80 -0.89
CA ASN A 84 -2.84 16.09 -1.47
C ASN A 84 -3.35 16.75 -2.77
N GLY A 85 -3.35 18.09 -2.85
CA GLY A 85 -3.88 18.80 -4.02
C GLY A 85 -3.21 18.41 -5.34
N ARG A 86 -1.89 18.21 -5.35
CA ARG A 86 -1.17 17.82 -6.58
C ARG A 86 -1.52 16.41 -7.06
N LEU A 87 -1.82 15.51 -6.13
CA LEU A 87 -2.24 14.15 -6.46
C LEU A 87 -3.69 14.15 -6.97
N GLU A 88 -4.57 14.90 -6.30
CA GLU A 88 -5.96 15.08 -6.72
C GLU A 88 -6.06 15.64 -8.15
N ASP A 89 -5.29 16.69 -8.45
CA ASP A 89 -5.23 17.27 -9.79
C ASP A 89 -4.79 16.24 -10.84
N ARG A 90 -3.81 15.38 -10.51
CA ARG A 90 -3.30 14.37 -11.44
C ARG A 90 -4.28 13.22 -11.68
N VAL A 91 -5.01 12.80 -10.64
CA VAL A 91 -6.07 11.79 -10.79
C VAL A 91 -7.19 12.32 -11.69
N ILE A 92 -7.57 13.60 -11.53
CA ILE A 92 -8.56 14.25 -12.38
C ILE A 92 -8.05 14.35 -13.83
N GLU A 93 -6.81 14.75 -14.05
CA GLU A 93 -6.21 14.83 -15.39
C GLU A 93 -6.18 13.46 -16.10
N THR A 94 -5.82 12.40 -15.37
CA THR A 94 -5.80 11.03 -15.90
C THR A 94 -7.21 10.60 -16.31
N LEU A 95 -8.19 10.78 -15.42
CA LEU A 95 -9.62 10.49 -15.70
C LEU A 95 -10.26 11.43 -16.73
N ALA A 96 -9.66 12.59 -17.02
CA ALA A 96 -10.12 13.47 -18.08
C ALA A 96 -9.66 13.00 -19.46
N THR A 97 -8.60 12.19 -19.53
CA THR A 97 -8.03 11.66 -20.78
C THR A 97 -8.88 10.51 -21.32
N ASP A 98 -9.29 9.59 -20.45
CA ASP A 98 -10.22 8.51 -20.77
C ASP A 98 -11.39 8.47 -19.77
N SER A 99 -12.60 8.21 -20.27
CA SER A 99 -13.83 8.28 -19.48
C SER A 99 -13.91 7.28 -18.31
N HIS A 100 -13.08 6.24 -18.32
CA HIS A 100 -12.93 5.30 -17.22
C HIS A 100 -11.52 4.74 -17.14
N HIS A 101 -11.06 4.45 -15.92
CA HIS A 101 -9.85 3.67 -15.67
C HIS A 101 -10.14 2.68 -14.55
N SER A 102 -9.58 1.47 -14.64
CA SER A 102 -9.55 0.58 -13.49
C SER A 102 -8.57 1.12 -12.44
N TRP A 103 -8.61 0.56 -11.23
CA TRP A 103 -7.65 0.89 -10.19
C TRP A 103 -6.20 0.66 -10.65
N ASP A 104 -5.93 -0.49 -11.27
CA ASP A 104 -4.60 -0.81 -11.78
C ASP A 104 -4.16 0.15 -12.89
N ASP A 105 -5.08 0.57 -13.78
CA ASP A 105 -4.77 1.55 -14.82
C ASP A 105 -4.43 2.92 -14.25
N LEU A 106 -5.17 3.38 -13.23
CA LEU A 106 -4.88 4.65 -12.54
C LEU A 106 -3.53 4.60 -11.82
N VAL A 107 -3.23 3.49 -11.14
CA VAL A 107 -1.94 3.31 -10.46
C VAL A 107 -0.80 3.28 -11.47
N SER A 108 -0.95 2.58 -12.59
CA SER A 108 0.05 2.55 -13.67
C SER A 108 0.28 3.95 -14.22
N ALA A 109 -0.78 4.62 -14.68
CA ALA A 109 -0.68 5.95 -15.29
C ALA A 109 -0.08 7.01 -14.35
N LEU A 110 -0.40 6.93 -13.05
CA LEU A 110 0.18 7.82 -12.05
C LEU A 110 1.64 7.47 -11.73
N THR A 111 2.00 6.18 -11.70
CA THR A 111 3.37 5.75 -11.44
C THR A 111 4.28 6.12 -12.60
N ASP A 112 3.84 5.89 -13.84
CA ASP A 112 4.56 6.27 -15.06
C ASP A 112 4.89 7.77 -15.08
N ASP A 113 3.94 8.63 -14.70
CA ASP A 113 4.17 10.09 -14.57
C ASP A 113 5.25 10.43 -13.53
N ILE A 114 5.20 9.76 -12.37
CA ILE A 114 6.16 9.97 -11.30
C ILE A 114 7.55 9.49 -11.74
N GLU A 115 7.62 8.37 -12.46
CA GLU A 115 8.85 7.81 -13.02
C GLU A 115 9.45 8.73 -14.08
N ASP A 116 8.66 9.24 -15.02
CA ASP A 116 9.09 10.20 -16.04
C ASP A 116 9.63 11.50 -15.41
N ARG A 117 8.95 11.99 -14.37
CA ARG A 117 9.39 13.17 -13.64
C ARG A 117 10.67 12.92 -12.85
N LEU A 118 10.79 11.74 -12.24
CA LEU A 118 11.99 11.35 -11.52
C LEU A 118 13.18 11.27 -12.48
N GLU A 119 13.01 10.61 -13.62
CA GLU A 119 14.03 10.48 -14.67
C GLU A 119 14.48 11.86 -15.17
N SER A 120 13.53 12.74 -15.49
CA SER A 120 13.82 14.12 -15.91
C SER A 120 14.60 14.89 -14.84
N THR A 121 14.20 14.77 -13.57
CA THR A 121 14.86 15.43 -12.45
C THR A 121 16.28 14.88 -12.24
N LEU A 122 16.47 13.56 -12.35
CA LEU A 122 17.79 12.93 -12.24
C LEU A 122 18.71 13.38 -13.38
N GLN A 123 18.21 13.44 -14.61
CA GLN A 123 18.94 13.93 -15.76
C GLN A 123 19.41 15.38 -15.57
N GLU A 124 18.56 16.26 -15.03
CA GLU A 124 18.92 17.65 -14.70
C GLU A 124 19.98 17.71 -13.58
N LEU A 125 19.83 16.91 -12.53
CA LEU A 125 20.77 16.84 -11.43
C LEU A 125 22.13 16.28 -11.86
N GLN A 126 22.16 15.34 -12.78
CA GLN A 126 23.40 14.83 -13.37
C GLN A 126 24.06 15.84 -14.31
N SER A 127 23.27 16.53 -15.13
CA SER A 127 23.76 17.56 -16.05
C SER A 127 24.34 18.77 -15.28
N SER A 128 23.78 19.07 -14.10
CA SER A 128 24.32 20.08 -13.17
C SER A 128 25.46 19.56 -12.28
N GLY A 129 25.87 18.30 -12.45
CA GLY A 129 26.97 17.70 -11.70
C GLY A 129 26.68 17.51 -10.21
N ARG A 130 25.41 17.48 -9.79
CA ARG A 130 25.00 17.30 -8.39
C ARG A 130 24.77 15.85 -8.00
N VAL A 131 24.42 15.01 -8.98
CA VAL A 131 24.15 13.58 -8.81
C VAL A 131 24.97 12.81 -9.85
N VAL A 132 25.45 11.61 -9.49
CA VAL A 132 26.22 10.73 -10.38
C VAL A 132 25.70 9.30 -10.26
N TYR A 133 25.66 8.56 -11.37
CA TYR A 133 25.32 7.14 -11.35
C TYR A 133 26.49 6.31 -10.82
N SER A 134 26.24 5.55 -9.75
CA SER A 134 27.18 4.60 -9.15
C SER A 134 26.89 3.19 -9.66
N GLY A 135 27.58 2.79 -10.74
CA GLY A 135 27.42 1.46 -11.34
C GLY A 135 27.69 0.31 -10.37
N ARG A 136 28.61 0.49 -9.41
CA ARG A 136 28.92 -0.55 -8.40
C ARG A 136 27.76 -0.84 -7.43
N HIS A 137 26.91 0.15 -7.20
CA HIS A 137 25.77 0.06 -6.28
C HIS A 137 24.44 -0.01 -7.03
N GLY A 138 24.44 0.05 -8.36
CA GLY A 138 23.24 0.02 -9.18
C GLY A 138 22.29 1.18 -8.89
N GLY A 139 22.81 2.37 -8.57
CA GLY A 139 21.98 3.51 -8.16
C GLY A 139 22.68 4.85 -8.28
N TYR A 140 22.06 5.91 -7.76
CA TYR A 140 22.57 7.28 -7.86
C TYR A 140 23.17 7.74 -6.53
N THR A 141 24.26 8.50 -6.59
CA THR A 141 24.91 9.13 -5.42
C THR A 141 25.06 10.62 -5.66
N LEU A 142 25.25 11.40 -4.59
CA LEU A 142 25.60 12.82 -4.75
C LEU A 142 27.01 12.90 -5.36
N ALA A 143 27.20 13.86 -6.27
CA ALA A 143 28.55 14.22 -6.66
C ALA A 143 29.25 14.75 -5.40
N GLU A 144 30.42 14.23 -5.09
CA GLU A 144 31.28 14.86 -4.10
C GLU A 144 31.61 16.25 -4.65
N ASP A 145 31.25 17.30 -3.90
CA ASP A 145 31.65 18.67 -4.21
C ASP A 145 33.18 18.69 -4.10
N ASP A 146 33.86 18.44 -5.23
CA ASP A 146 35.30 18.59 -5.34
C ASP A 146 35.56 20.09 -5.26
N GLY A 147 35.59 20.60 -4.04
CA GLY A 147 35.81 22.00 -3.73
C GLY A 147 37.11 22.45 -4.38
N ARG A 148 37.00 23.21 -5.47
CA ARG A 148 38.12 23.85 -6.14
C ARG A 148 37.74 25.23 -6.68
#